data_AF-A0A6L7CNG6-F1
#
_entry.id   AF-A0A6L7CNG6-F1
#
_cell.length_a   1.000
_cell.length_b   1.000
_cell.length_c   1.000
_cell.angle_alpha   90.00
_cell.angle_beta   90.00
_cell.angle_gamma   90.00
#
_symmetry.space_group_name_H-M   'P 1'
#
loop_
_entity.id
_entity.type
_entity.pdbx_description
1 polymer ?
#
loop_
_entity_poly.entity_id
_entity_poly.type
_entity_poly.pdbx_seq_one_letter_code
_entity_poly.pdbx_strand_id
1 'polypeptide(L)'
;MAMFGLPHWQLKSTSTESGVVAPDERLPFAQTAIMGVQHAVAMFGATVLMPILMGLDPNLSILMSGIGTLLFFFITGGRVPSYLGSSAAFVGVVIAATGFNGQGINPNISIALGGIIACGLVYTVIGLVVMKIGTRWIERLMPPVVTGAVVMAIGLNLAPIAVKSVSASAFDSWMAVMTVLCIGLVAVFTRGMIQR
;
A
#
# COMPACT_ATOMS: atom_id res chain seq x y z
N MET A 1 17.02 24.01 -1.90
CA MET A 1 16.95 23.63 -3.33
C MET A 1 17.86 22.41 -3.51
N ALA A 2 17.37 21.22 -3.15
CA ALA A 2 18.18 20.02 -3.24
C ALA A 2 18.05 19.45 -4.66
N MET A 3 19.19 19.43 -5.34
CA MET A 3 19.45 18.91 -6.67
C MET A 3 18.84 17.51 -6.83
N PHE A 4 18.21 17.26 -7.99
CA PHE A 4 17.71 15.95 -8.46
C PHE A 4 18.89 14.94 -8.60
N GLY A 5 19.43 14.48 -7.48
CA GLY A 5 20.45 13.43 -7.43
C GLY A 5 19.84 12.17 -6.86
N LEU A 6 19.65 11.14 -7.69
CA LEU A 6 19.37 9.80 -7.20
C LEU A 6 20.52 9.37 -6.27
N PRO A 7 20.25 8.74 -5.11
CA PRO A 7 21.30 8.27 -4.22
C PRO A 7 22.19 7.26 -4.95
N HIS A 8 23.50 7.36 -4.71
CA HIS A 8 24.45 6.42 -5.27
C HIS A 8 24.38 5.12 -4.46
N TRP A 9 23.52 4.19 -4.88
CA TRP A 9 23.31 2.95 -4.11
C TRP A 9 24.57 2.08 -4.09
N GLN A 10 25.10 1.83 -2.89
CA GLN A 10 26.29 1.00 -2.71
C GLN A 10 25.93 -0.47 -2.93
N LEU A 11 26.74 -1.17 -3.72
CA LEU A 11 26.56 -2.60 -3.97
C LEU A 11 26.96 -3.40 -2.74
N LYS A 12 26.02 -4.12 -2.15
CA LYS A 12 26.28 -5.05 -1.05
C LYS A 12 26.18 -6.49 -1.54
N SER A 13 27.30 -7.21 -1.46
CA SER A 13 27.33 -8.65 -1.65
C SER A 13 26.66 -9.33 -0.45
N THR A 14 25.79 -10.31 -0.69
CA THR A 14 25.11 -11.14 0.33
C THR A 14 26.06 -11.93 1.25
N SER A 15 27.38 -11.78 1.10
CA SER A 15 28.42 -12.52 1.81
C SER A 15 28.95 -11.86 3.09
N THR A 16 28.40 -10.73 3.56
CA THR A 16 28.96 -10.00 4.73
C THR A 16 27.93 -9.77 5.84
N GLU A 17 27.95 -10.70 6.81
CA GLU A 17 27.58 -10.67 8.25
C GLU A 17 26.32 -9.97 8.81
N SER A 18 25.56 -9.19 8.05
CA SER A 18 24.21 -8.80 8.48
C SER A 18 23.30 -8.70 7.27
N GLY A 19 22.35 -9.64 7.15
CA GLY A 19 21.43 -9.73 6.01
C GLY A 19 20.49 -8.52 5.84
N VAL A 20 20.70 -7.40 6.52
CA VAL A 20 19.89 -6.18 6.40
C VAL A 20 20.47 -5.31 5.26
N VAL A 21 19.60 -4.98 4.31
CA VAL A 21 19.90 -4.06 3.19
C VAL A 21 19.30 -2.71 3.54
N ALA A 22 20.13 -1.68 3.69
CA ALA A 22 19.68 -0.32 3.99
C ALA A 22 19.10 0.37 2.74
N PRO A 23 18.30 1.46 2.88
CA PRO A 23 17.71 2.17 1.74
C PRO A 23 18.73 2.77 0.75
N ASP A 24 19.96 3.01 1.20
CA ASP A 24 21.11 3.50 0.44
C ASP A 24 21.99 2.37 -0.15
N GLU A 25 21.64 1.12 0.11
CA GLU A 25 22.32 -0.07 -0.41
C GLU A 25 21.47 -0.73 -1.51
N ARG A 26 22.11 -1.46 -2.43
CA ARG A 26 21.43 -2.33 -3.39
C ARG A 26 22.08 -3.70 -3.48
N LEU A 27 21.24 -4.70 -3.70
CA LEU A 27 21.66 -6.07 -4.01
C LEU A 27 22.14 -6.16 -5.47
N PRO A 28 22.81 -7.27 -5.86
CA PRO A 28 23.02 -7.60 -7.27
C PRO A 28 21.71 -7.48 -8.07
N PHE A 29 21.81 -7.06 -9.33
CA PHE A 29 20.65 -6.73 -10.16
C PHE A 29 19.61 -7.88 -10.22
N ALA A 30 20.06 -9.12 -10.40
CA ALA A 30 19.17 -10.28 -10.43
C ALA A 30 18.39 -10.48 -9.12
N GLN A 31 19.06 -10.33 -7.97
CA GLN A 31 18.40 -10.44 -6.66
C GLN A 31 17.44 -9.27 -6.44
N THR A 32 17.83 -8.05 -6.82
CA THR A 32 16.97 -6.87 -6.73
C THR A 32 15.71 -7.03 -7.57
N ALA A 33 15.83 -7.59 -8.78
CA ALA A 33 14.69 -7.85 -9.66
C ALA A 33 13.73 -8.87 -9.04
N ILE A 34 14.24 -9.95 -8.46
CA ILE A 34 13.42 -10.98 -7.77
C ILE A 34 12.70 -10.36 -6.57
N MET A 35 13.40 -9.60 -5.73
CA MET A 35 12.80 -8.89 -4.59
C MET A 35 11.73 -7.88 -5.04
N GLY A 36 11.93 -7.21 -6.18
CA GLY A 36 10.94 -6.31 -6.78
C GLY A 36 9.67 -7.03 -7.22
N VAL A 37 9.81 -8.17 -7.90
CA VAL A 37 8.67 -9.02 -8.29
C VAL A 37 7.91 -9.49 -7.04
N GLN A 38 8.63 -9.94 -6.01
CA GLN A 38 8.04 -10.33 -4.75
C GLN A 38 7.26 -9.20 -4.09
N HIS A 39 7.82 -7.98 -4.08
CA HIS A 39 7.13 -6.82 -3.53
C HIS A 39 5.85 -6.50 -4.31
N ALA A 40 5.89 -6.56 -5.64
CA ALA A 40 4.72 -6.36 -6.48
C ALA A 40 3.63 -7.41 -6.22
N VAL A 41 4.00 -8.69 -6.10
CA VAL A 41 3.06 -9.77 -5.78
C VAL A 41 2.48 -9.60 -4.37
N ALA A 42 3.29 -9.20 -3.39
CA ALA A 42 2.83 -8.94 -2.03
C ALA A 42 1.79 -7.80 -1.97
N MET A 43 2.00 -6.72 -2.74
CA MET A 43 1.08 -5.58 -2.78
C MET A 43 -0.14 -5.79 -3.67
N PHE A 44 -0.12 -6.79 -4.56
CA PHE A 44 -1.18 -7.05 -5.54
C PHE A 44 -2.55 -7.24 -4.89
N GLY A 45 -2.62 -8.04 -3.82
CA GLY A 45 -3.89 -8.39 -3.17
C GLY A 45 -4.70 -7.17 -2.75
N ALA A 46 -4.10 -6.26 -1.97
CA ALA A 46 -4.76 -5.03 -1.54
C ALA A 46 -5.02 -4.06 -2.71
N THR A 47 -4.07 -3.98 -3.66
CA THR A 47 -4.17 -3.06 -4.80
C THR A 47 -5.29 -3.42 -5.76
N VAL A 48 -5.68 -4.71 -5.85
CA VAL A 48 -6.79 -5.19 -6.68
C VAL A 48 -8.11 -5.28 -5.93
N LEU A 49 -8.08 -5.78 -4.69
CA LEU A 49 -9.30 -5.99 -3.91
C LEU A 49 -10.03 -4.65 -3.63
N MET A 50 -9.30 -3.60 -3.26
CA MET A 50 -9.92 -2.34 -2.86
C MET A 50 -10.64 -1.63 -4.04
N PRO A 51 -10.06 -1.52 -5.26
CA PRO A 51 -10.76 -1.03 -6.44
C PRO A 51 -12.03 -1.81 -6.77
N ILE A 52 -11.98 -3.15 -6.70
CA ILE A 52 -13.15 -4.00 -6.96
C ILE A 52 -14.28 -3.66 -5.98
N LEU A 53 -13.96 -3.49 -4.69
CA LEU A 53 -14.93 -3.11 -3.67
C LEU A 53 -15.52 -1.69 -3.89
N MET A 54 -14.75 -0.79 -4.49
CA MET A 54 -15.18 0.56 -4.86
C MET A 54 -15.94 0.61 -6.20
N GLY A 55 -15.93 -0.47 -6.98
CA GLY A 55 -16.46 -0.53 -8.35
C GLY A 55 -15.56 0.12 -9.41
N LEU A 56 -14.27 0.32 -9.11
CA LEU A 56 -13.25 0.84 -10.02
C LEU A 56 -12.63 -0.29 -10.86
N ASP A 57 -12.08 0.05 -12.03
CA ASP A 57 -11.33 -0.91 -12.85
C ASP A 57 -10.01 -1.30 -12.16
N PRO A 58 -9.78 -2.60 -11.86
CA PRO A 58 -8.59 -3.04 -11.15
C PRO A 58 -7.33 -2.93 -12.00
N ASN A 59 -7.41 -3.13 -13.33
CA ASN A 59 -6.26 -3.04 -14.21
C ASN A 59 -5.73 -1.61 -14.29
N LEU A 60 -6.63 -0.64 -14.41
CA LEU A 60 -6.32 0.78 -14.37
C LEU A 60 -5.74 1.17 -13.01
N SER A 61 -6.29 0.62 -11.92
CA SER A 61 -5.80 0.88 -10.56
C SER A 61 -4.38 0.35 -10.35
N ILE A 62 -4.06 -0.87 -10.83
CA ILE A 62 -2.69 -1.42 -10.81
C ILE A 62 -1.75 -0.52 -11.64
N LEU A 63 -2.17 -0.13 -12.85
CA LEU A 63 -1.36 0.72 -13.72
C LEU A 63 -1.05 2.07 -13.07
N MET A 64 -2.06 2.73 -12.50
CA MET A 64 -1.92 4.02 -11.82
C MET A 64 -1.12 3.89 -10.52
N SER A 65 -1.24 2.79 -9.79
CA SER A 65 -0.42 2.48 -8.61
C SER A 65 1.07 2.35 -8.98
N GLY A 66 1.38 1.67 -10.08
CA GLY A 66 2.75 1.57 -10.61
C GLY A 66 3.31 2.92 -11.04
N ILE A 67 2.56 3.68 -11.83
CA ILE A 67 2.95 5.04 -12.27
C ILE A 67 3.13 5.96 -11.07
N GLY A 68 2.20 5.94 -10.12
CA GLY A 68 2.26 6.73 -8.89
C GLY A 68 3.50 6.40 -8.08
N THR A 69 3.81 5.11 -7.91
CA THR A 69 5.00 4.66 -7.18
C THR A 69 6.29 5.16 -7.83
N LEU A 70 6.38 5.09 -9.16
CA LEU A 70 7.52 5.65 -9.91
C LEU A 70 7.61 7.17 -9.74
N LEU A 71 6.49 7.89 -9.87
CA LEU A 71 6.44 9.33 -9.66
C LEU A 71 6.89 9.72 -8.26
N PHE A 72 6.40 9.02 -7.23
CA PHE A 72 6.80 9.23 -5.83
C PHE A 72 8.28 8.98 -5.62
N PHE A 73 8.81 7.91 -6.21
CA PHE A 73 10.23 7.60 -6.16
C PHE A 73 11.08 8.73 -6.79
N PHE A 74 10.66 9.27 -7.95
CA PHE A 74 11.34 10.39 -8.58
C PHE A 74 11.25 11.68 -7.76
N ILE A 75 10.07 12.03 -7.24
CA ILE A 75 9.85 13.26 -6.45
C ILE A 75 10.63 13.23 -5.12
N THR A 76 10.70 12.08 -4.46
CA THR A 76 11.46 11.89 -3.22
C THR A 76 12.97 11.70 -3.46
N GLY A 77 13.40 11.69 -4.72
CA GLY A 77 14.79 11.47 -5.11
C GLY A 77 15.30 10.10 -4.68
N GLY A 78 14.47 9.07 -4.67
CA GLY A 78 14.86 7.69 -4.34
C GLY A 78 15.27 7.45 -2.89
N ARG A 79 14.99 8.38 -1.97
CA ARG A 79 15.40 8.30 -0.56
C ARG A 79 14.39 7.58 0.34
N VAL A 80 13.13 7.50 -0.10
CA VAL A 80 12.04 6.92 0.68
C VAL A 80 11.56 5.65 -0.01
N PRO A 81 11.81 4.45 0.55
CA PRO A 81 11.29 3.21 0.00
C PRO A 81 9.80 3.09 0.31
N SER A 82 8.94 3.40 -0.67
CA SER A 82 7.49 3.29 -0.51
C SER A 82 6.81 2.84 -1.80
N TYR A 83 5.76 2.05 -1.65
CA TYR A 83 4.85 1.62 -2.71
C TYR A 83 3.48 2.24 -2.48
N LEU A 84 2.88 2.79 -3.54
CA LEU A 84 1.58 3.45 -3.48
C LEU A 84 0.48 2.50 -3.93
N GLY A 85 -0.13 1.79 -2.98
CA GLY A 85 -1.27 0.91 -3.23
C GLY A 85 -2.64 1.59 -3.08
N SER A 86 -3.69 0.83 -3.35
CA SER A 86 -5.08 1.27 -3.20
C SER A 86 -5.45 1.44 -1.71
N SER A 87 -5.99 2.60 -1.34
CA SER A 87 -6.26 2.93 0.06
C SER A 87 -7.59 2.34 0.55
N ALA A 88 -7.46 1.43 1.51
CA ALA A 88 -8.53 0.81 2.28
C ALA A 88 -9.50 1.85 2.92
N ALA A 89 -8.98 3.00 3.35
CA ALA A 89 -9.78 4.05 3.99
C ALA A 89 -10.86 4.66 3.07
N PHE A 90 -10.66 4.59 1.75
CA PHE A 90 -11.61 5.15 0.79
C PHE A 90 -12.78 4.21 0.49
N VAL A 91 -12.72 2.92 0.86
CA VAL A 91 -13.77 1.95 0.49
C VAL A 91 -15.11 2.36 1.09
N GLY A 92 -15.14 2.61 2.39
CA GLY A 92 -16.36 3.04 3.09
C GLY A 92 -16.87 4.39 2.61
N VAL A 93 -15.96 5.34 2.34
CA VAL A 93 -16.31 6.69 1.88
C VAL A 93 -16.91 6.64 0.47
N VAL A 94 -16.30 5.88 -0.45
CA VAL A 94 -16.79 5.72 -1.82
C VAL A 94 -18.16 5.05 -1.82
N ILE A 95 -18.31 3.93 -1.10
CA ILE A 95 -19.60 3.23 -0.97
C ILE A 95 -20.70 4.17 -0.45
N ALA A 96 -20.41 4.93 0.60
CA ALA A 96 -21.35 5.90 1.18
C ALA A 96 -21.66 7.06 0.22
N ALA A 97 -20.66 7.59 -0.48
CA ALA A 97 -20.83 8.74 -1.37
C ALA A 97 -21.55 8.39 -2.68
N THR A 98 -21.37 7.19 -3.21
CA THR A 98 -22.00 6.76 -4.47
C THR A 98 -23.29 5.98 -4.29
N GLY A 99 -23.63 5.60 -3.06
CA GLY A 99 -24.77 4.72 -2.76
C GLY A 99 -24.60 3.31 -3.35
N PHE A 100 -23.35 2.84 -3.46
CA PHE A 100 -23.03 1.61 -4.19
C PHE A 100 -23.24 0.39 -3.29
N ASN A 101 -24.13 -0.52 -3.70
CA ASN A 101 -24.46 -1.72 -2.92
C ASN A 101 -23.41 -2.85 -3.00
N GLY A 102 -22.22 -2.59 -3.52
CA GLY A 102 -21.13 -3.59 -3.55
C GLY A 102 -21.26 -4.65 -4.64
N GLN A 103 -22.12 -4.45 -5.65
CA GLN A 103 -22.29 -5.37 -6.78
C GLN A 103 -22.38 -4.60 -8.11
N GLY A 104 -21.54 -4.96 -9.08
CA GLY A 104 -21.53 -4.41 -10.44
C GLY A 104 -20.63 -3.19 -10.65
N ILE A 105 -20.73 -2.57 -11.83
CA ILE A 105 -20.01 -1.33 -12.14
C ILE A 105 -20.75 -0.17 -11.48
N ASN A 106 -20.05 0.69 -10.76
CA ASN A 106 -20.65 1.79 -10.03
C ASN A 106 -21.20 2.86 -11.00
N PRO A 107 -22.53 3.12 -11.03
CA PRO A 107 -23.12 4.09 -11.96
C PRO A 107 -22.73 5.54 -11.63
N ASN A 108 -22.31 5.82 -10.40
CA ASN A 108 -21.92 7.15 -9.91
C ASN A 108 -20.40 7.29 -9.72
N ILE A 109 -19.61 6.53 -10.48
CA ILE A 109 -18.15 6.51 -10.35
C ILE A 109 -17.50 7.89 -10.56
N SER A 110 -18.12 8.76 -11.38
CA SER A 110 -17.67 10.13 -11.61
C SER A 110 -17.67 10.97 -10.33
N ILE A 111 -18.65 10.76 -9.43
CA ILE A 111 -18.75 11.44 -8.14
C ILE A 111 -17.62 10.96 -7.21
N ALA A 112 -17.38 9.65 -7.17
CA ALA A 112 -16.27 9.08 -6.41
C ALA A 112 -14.91 9.60 -6.90
N LEU A 113 -14.68 9.58 -8.21
CA LEU A 113 -13.44 10.07 -8.82
C LEU A 113 -13.22 11.57 -8.56
N GLY A 114 -14.27 12.39 -8.69
CA GLY A 114 -14.22 13.81 -8.34
C GLY A 114 -13.84 14.04 -6.88
N GLY A 115 -14.42 13.27 -5.96
CA GLY A 115 -14.07 13.28 -4.54
C GLY A 115 -12.60 12.88 -4.29
N ILE A 116 -12.12 11.82 -4.94
CA ILE A 116 -10.72 11.36 -4.83
C ILE A 116 -9.75 12.43 -5.32
N ILE A 117 -10.04 13.09 -6.45
CA ILE A 117 -9.22 14.18 -6.97
C ILE A 117 -9.19 15.36 -5.98
N ALA A 118 -10.35 15.72 -5.41
CA ALA A 118 -10.42 16.77 -4.39
C ALA A 118 -9.61 16.42 -3.14
N CYS A 119 -9.67 15.17 -2.66
CA CYS A 119 -8.83 14.69 -1.56
C CYS A 119 -7.33 14.79 -1.91
N GLY A 120 -6.93 14.45 -3.13
CA GLY A 120 -5.55 14.59 -3.60
C GLY A 120 -5.06 16.05 -3.59
N LEU A 121 -5.94 16.99 -3.97
CA LEU A 121 -5.65 18.42 -3.88
C LEU A 121 -5.47 18.86 -2.43
N VAL A 122 -6.34 18.43 -1.52
CA VAL A 122 -6.23 18.70 -0.08
C VAL A 122 -4.90 18.15 0.47
N TYR A 123 -4.51 16.94 0.11
CA TYR A 123 -3.22 16.37 0.52
C TYR A 123 -2.03 17.19 -0.01
N THR A 124 -2.12 17.67 -1.24
CA THR A 124 -1.10 18.55 -1.83
C THR A 124 -0.98 19.85 -1.05
N VAL A 125 -2.11 20.49 -0.70
CA VAL A 125 -2.15 21.72 0.10
C VAL A 125 -1.56 21.48 1.49
N ILE A 126 -1.97 20.41 2.17
CA ILE A 126 -1.39 20.03 3.48
C ILE A 126 0.11 19.81 3.35
N GLY A 127 0.57 19.11 2.31
CA GLY A 127 1.99 18.91 2.03
C GLY A 127 2.76 20.22 1.90
N LEU A 128 2.23 21.19 1.14
CA LEU A 128 2.84 22.52 1.00
C LEU A 128 2.88 23.30 2.31
N VAL A 129 1.84 23.18 3.15
CA VAL A 129 1.80 23.78 4.49
C VAL A 129 2.87 23.15 5.39
N VAL A 130 3.00 21.83 5.38
CA VAL A 130 4.03 21.11 6.14
C VAL A 130 5.43 21.50 5.70
N MET A 131 5.67 21.69 4.39
CA MET A 131 6.97 22.18 3.88
C MET A 131 7.34 23.56 4.43
N LYS A 132 6.36 24.42 4.76
CA LYS A 132 6.61 25.77 5.29
C LYS A 132 6.68 25.83 6.82
N ILE A 133 5.80 25.11 7.52
CA ILE A 133 5.58 25.23 8.97
C ILE A 133 6.28 24.11 9.76
N GLY A 134 6.65 23.00 9.09
CA GLY A 134 7.19 21.80 9.71
C GLY A 134 6.11 20.82 10.20
N THR A 135 6.54 19.71 10.81
CA THR A 135 5.68 18.55 11.16
C THR A 135 5.12 18.57 12.58
N ARG A 136 5.61 19.44 13.47
CA ARG A 136 5.31 19.42 14.91
C ARG A 136 3.82 19.51 15.25
N TRP A 137 3.03 20.21 14.43
CA TRP A 137 1.58 20.31 14.65
C TRP A 137 0.87 19.00 14.31
N ILE A 138 1.31 18.28 13.29
CA ILE A 138 0.79 16.94 12.93
C ILE A 138 1.10 15.96 14.05
N GLU A 139 2.32 15.96 14.56
CA GLU A 139 2.72 15.07 15.66
C GLU A 139 1.90 15.29 16.94
N ARG A 140 1.43 16.52 17.17
CA ARG A 140 0.52 16.83 18.29
C ARG A 140 -0.92 16.40 18.03
N LEU A 141 -1.42 16.53 16.79
CA LEU A 141 -2.78 16.13 16.42
C LEU A 141 -2.92 14.61 16.27
N MET A 142 -1.85 13.95 15.80
CA MET A 142 -1.81 12.53 15.50
C MET A 142 -0.67 11.86 16.29
N PRO A 143 -0.75 11.85 17.64
CA PRO A 143 0.22 11.11 18.44
C PRO A 143 0.12 9.60 18.13
N PRO A 144 1.14 8.80 18.45
CA PRO A 144 1.20 7.38 18.08
C PRO A 144 -0.05 6.57 18.46
N VAL A 145 -0.67 6.89 19.59
CA VAL A 145 -1.92 6.25 20.05
C VAL A 145 -3.08 6.53 19.10
N VAL A 146 -3.22 7.76 18.61
CA VAL A 146 -4.29 8.14 17.69
C VAL A 146 -4.03 7.54 16.31
N THR A 147 -2.81 7.66 15.80
CA THR A 147 -2.45 7.10 14.49
C THR A 147 -2.63 5.59 14.47
N GLY A 148 -2.16 4.89 15.51
CA GLY A 148 -2.35 3.45 15.67
C GLY A 148 -3.83 3.05 15.77
N ALA A 149 -4.62 3.78 16.57
CA ALA A 149 -6.04 3.52 16.71
C ALA A 149 -6.81 3.72 15.39
N VAL A 150 -6.51 4.78 14.63
CA VAL A 150 -7.13 5.04 13.33
C VAL A 150 -6.77 3.95 12.32
N VAL A 151 -5.49 3.57 12.24
CA VAL A 151 -5.05 2.49 11.32
C VAL A 151 -5.70 1.15 11.69
N MET A 152 -5.76 0.82 12.98
CA MET A 152 -6.44 -0.38 13.47
C MET A 152 -7.93 -0.35 13.15
N ALA A 153 -8.60 0.78 13.37
CA ALA A 153 -10.01 0.94 13.08
C ALA A 153 -10.31 0.76 11.58
N ILE A 154 -9.47 1.31 10.69
CA ILE A 154 -9.61 1.09 9.24
C ILE A 154 -9.48 -0.40 8.91
N GLY A 155 -8.45 -1.08 9.44
CA GLY A 155 -8.24 -2.52 9.21
C GLY A 155 -9.39 -3.38 9.72
N LEU A 156 -9.85 -3.14 10.95
CA LEU A 156 -10.95 -3.89 11.56
C LEU A 156 -12.29 -3.65 10.85
N ASN A 157 -12.55 -2.44 10.34
CA ASN A 157 -13.77 -2.17 9.57
C ASN A 157 -13.79 -2.90 8.22
N LEU A 158 -12.63 -3.21 7.64
CA LEU A 158 -12.52 -3.90 6.36
C LEU A 158 -12.43 -5.41 6.49
N ALA A 159 -12.06 -5.92 7.67
CA ALA A 159 -11.94 -7.35 7.92
C ALA A 159 -13.22 -8.14 7.55
N PRO A 160 -14.45 -7.71 7.90
CA PRO A 160 -15.67 -8.42 7.51
C PRO A 160 -15.88 -8.49 6.00
N ILE A 161 -15.50 -7.43 5.28
CA ILE A 161 -15.62 -7.36 3.81
C ILE A 161 -14.66 -8.37 3.17
N ALA A 162 -13.41 -8.41 3.64
CA ALA A 162 -12.42 -9.37 3.16
C ALA A 162 -12.83 -10.83 3.43
N VAL A 163 -13.36 -11.13 4.62
CA VAL A 163 -13.87 -12.47 4.95
C VAL A 163 -15.02 -12.86 4.04
N LYS A 164 -15.98 -11.95 3.81
CA LYS A 164 -17.12 -12.20 2.92
C LYS A 164 -16.70 -12.45 1.48
N SER A 165 -15.65 -11.78 1.00
CA SER A 165 -15.11 -11.99 -0.35
C SER A 165 -14.50 -13.37 -0.55
N VAL A 166 -14.02 -14.01 0.51
CA VAL A 166 -13.38 -15.33 0.49
C VAL A 166 -14.33 -16.45 0.90
N SER A 167 -15.43 -16.13 1.58
CA SER A 167 -16.38 -17.13 2.08
C SER A 167 -17.48 -17.51 1.07
N ALA A 168 -17.21 -17.38 -0.23
CA ALA A 168 -18.19 -17.67 -1.29
C ALA A 168 -18.53 -19.18 -1.38
N SER A 169 -17.56 -20.04 -1.09
CA SER A 169 -17.71 -21.49 -1.01
C SER A 169 -17.04 -22.04 0.25
N ALA A 170 -17.50 -23.21 0.72
CA ALA A 170 -16.84 -23.94 1.81
C ALA A 170 -15.39 -24.30 1.45
N PHE A 171 -15.13 -24.54 0.15
CA PHE A 171 -13.78 -24.80 -0.36
C PHE A 171 -12.88 -23.55 -0.26
N ASP A 172 -13.37 -22.39 -0.70
CA ASP A 172 -12.61 -21.13 -0.66
C ASP A 172 -12.29 -20.70 0.77
N SER A 173 -13.26 -20.89 1.67
CA SER A 173 -13.09 -20.61 3.10
C SER A 173 -11.98 -21.48 3.71
N TRP A 174 -11.99 -22.79 3.42
CA TRP A 174 -10.97 -23.71 3.91
C TRP A 174 -9.59 -23.39 3.32
N MET A 175 -9.53 -23.10 2.03
CA MET A 175 -8.29 -22.73 1.36
C MET A 175 -7.71 -21.45 1.93
N ALA A 176 -8.53 -20.45 2.24
CA ALA A 176 -8.05 -19.21 2.83
C ALA A 176 -7.55 -19.40 4.27
N VAL A 177 -8.24 -20.18 5.10
CA VAL A 177 -7.77 -20.52 6.45
C VAL A 177 -6.42 -21.24 6.39
N MET A 178 -6.30 -22.23 5.50
CA MET A 178 -5.03 -22.93 5.25
C MET A 178 -3.94 -21.98 4.78
N THR A 179 -4.26 -21.06 3.86
CA THR A 179 -3.30 -20.07 3.35
C THR A 179 -2.80 -19.14 4.46
N VAL A 180 -3.70 -18.61 5.29
CA VAL A 180 -3.37 -17.74 6.43
C VAL A 180 -2.54 -18.49 7.46
N LEU A 181 -2.89 -19.74 7.76
CA LEU A 181 -2.11 -20.59 8.67
C LEU A 181 -0.71 -20.87 8.12
N CYS A 182 -0.59 -21.25 6.84
CA CYS A 182 0.70 -21.50 6.20
C CYS A 182 1.57 -20.24 6.19
N ILE A 183 1.03 -19.08 5.79
CA ILE A 183 1.77 -17.81 5.80
C ILE A 183 2.16 -17.44 7.23
N GLY A 184 1.26 -17.58 8.20
CA GLY A 184 1.53 -17.30 9.61
C GLY A 184 2.61 -18.20 10.20
N LEU A 185 2.55 -19.51 9.91
CA LEU A 185 3.56 -20.48 10.34
C LEU A 185 4.93 -20.18 9.71
N VAL A 186 4.98 -19.90 8.40
CA VAL A 186 6.22 -19.53 7.72
C VAL A 186 6.77 -18.22 8.30
N ALA A 187 5.93 -17.20 8.48
CA ALA A 187 6.35 -15.91 9.02
C ALA A 187 6.89 -15.99 10.46
N VAL A 188 6.37 -16.92 11.28
CA VAL A 188 6.78 -17.11 12.69
C VAL A 188 7.98 -18.05 12.82
N PHE A 189 8.01 -19.16 12.08
CA PHE A 189 8.99 -20.23 12.30
C PHE A 189 10.19 -20.23 11.34
N THR A 190 10.11 -19.56 10.20
CA THR A 190 11.25 -19.48 9.27
C THR A 190 12.11 -18.24 9.51
N ARG A 191 13.43 -18.34 9.27
CA ARG A 191 14.40 -17.24 9.38
C ARG A 191 15.22 -17.14 8.10
N GLY A 192 15.57 -15.92 7.68
CA GLY A 192 16.47 -15.68 6.53
C GLY A 192 15.73 -15.47 5.20
N MET A 193 16.33 -15.89 4.08
CA MET A 193 15.77 -15.68 2.72
C MET A 193 14.48 -16.45 2.43
N ILE A 194 14.12 -17.45 3.26
CA ILE A 194 12.86 -18.21 3.12
C ILE A 194 11.67 -17.42 3.70
N GLN A 195 11.93 -16.47 4.60
CA GLN A 195 10.91 -15.59 5.20
C GLN A 195 10.67 -14.32 4.37
N ARG A 196 11.66 -13.92 3.57
CA ARG A 196 11.68 -12.64 2.86
C ARG A 196 10.92 -12.67 1.58
#